data_AF-A0A443SKA4-F1
#
_entry.id   AF-A0A443SKA4-F1
#
_cell.length_a   1.000
_cell.length_b   1.000
_cell.length_c   1.000
_cell.angle_alpha   90.00
_cell.angle_beta   90.00
_cell.angle_gamma   90.00
#
_symmetry.space_group_name_H-M   'P 1'
#
loop_
_entity.id
_entity.type
_entity.pdbx_description
1 polymer ?
#
loop_
_entity_poly.entity_id
_entity_poly.type
_entity_poly.pdbx_seq_one_letter_code
_entity_poly.pdbx_strand_id
1 'polypeptide(L)'
;MSLVRGHVHVNELFDLFYENKFEEAYSQCDKFSSFSMIHAHGKAFLSFLYALLTLEKEYIEKGVKDLEESLNFASKHRKSKSIVESVTSFWWKPDASKYTDEELHAELIYAECNIMLGLLTFFGDQSILSLLKGAIKMTTANSGL
;
A
#
# COMPACT_ATOMS: atom_id res chain seq x y z
N MET A 1 21.09 0.68 5.80
CA MET A 1 20.47 0.06 7.00
C MET A 1 19.81 -1.22 6.50
N SER A 2 20.27 -2.40 6.91
CA SER A 2 19.87 -3.68 6.26
C SER A 2 18.35 -3.84 6.23
N LEU A 3 17.78 -4.13 5.06
CA LEU A 3 16.34 -4.34 4.84
C LEU A 3 15.71 -5.20 5.94
N VAL A 4 16.41 -6.24 6.38
CA VAL A 4 16.03 -7.15 7.48
C VAL A 4 15.69 -6.41 8.78
N ARG A 5 16.48 -5.41 9.19
CA ARG A 5 16.24 -4.66 10.42
C ARG A 5 15.02 -3.74 10.29
N GLY A 6 14.78 -3.22 9.08
CA GLY A 6 13.57 -2.46 8.78
C GLY A 6 12.31 -3.34 8.90
N HIS A 7 12.38 -4.58 8.40
CA HIS A 7 11.26 -5.53 8.49
C HIS A 7 10.89 -5.90 9.93
N VAL A 8 11.88 -6.12 10.80
CA VAL A 8 11.61 -6.41 12.22
C VAL A 8 10.82 -5.27 12.86
N HIS A 9 11.24 -4.03 12.63
CA HIS A 9 10.56 -2.87 13.19
C HIS A 9 9.15 -2.68 12.59
N VAL A 10 8.96 -2.95 11.30
CA VAL A 10 7.62 -2.91 10.69
C VAL A 10 6.68 -3.98 11.26
N ASN A 11 7.20 -5.15 11.64
CA ASN A 11 6.39 -6.14 12.33
C ASN A 11 5.91 -5.65 13.71
N GLU A 12 6.78 -4.96 14.47
CA GLU A 12 6.38 -4.34 15.74
C GLU A 12 5.28 -3.28 15.54
N LEU A 13 5.29 -2.55 14.42
CA LEU A 13 4.22 -1.62 14.05
C LEU A 13 2.90 -2.35 13.77
N PHE A 14 2.96 -3.50 13.11
CA PHE A 14 1.77 -4.33 12.85
C PHE A 14 1.21 -4.91 14.13
N ASP A 15 2.04 -5.34 15.07
CA ASP A 15 1.60 -5.83 16.38
C ASP A 15 0.79 -4.74 17.12
N LEU A 16 1.29 -3.50 17.15
CA LEU A 16 0.56 -2.37 17.72
C LEU A 16 -0.78 -2.12 17.02
N PHE A 17 -0.82 -2.20 15.69
CA PHE A 17 -2.05 -2.05 14.93
C PHE A 17 -3.07 -3.15 15.28
N TYR A 18 -2.65 -4.42 15.35
CA TYR A 18 -3.52 -5.55 15.69
C TYR A 18 -4.00 -5.50 17.15
N GLU A 19 -3.22 -4.88 18.04
CA GLU A 19 -3.63 -4.57 19.42
C GLU A 19 -4.56 -3.35 19.53
N ASN A 20 -5.00 -2.76 18.43
CA ASN A 20 -5.79 -1.52 18.36
C ASN A 20 -5.08 -0.28 18.92
N LYS A 21 -3.74 -0.29 19.02
CA LYS A 21 -2.92 0.86 19.42
C LYS A 21 -2.53 1.70 18.20
N PHE A 22 -3.54 2.14 17.45
CA PHE A 22 -3.36 2.83 16.17
C PHE A 22 -2.50 4.09 16.28
N GLU A 23 -2.73 4.92 17.30
CA GLU A 23 -1.97 6.15 17.52
C GLU A 23 -0.48 5.89 17.78
N GLU A 24 -0.17 4.85 18.56
CA GLU A 24 1.22 4.46 18.82
C GLU A 24 1.88 3.93 17.54
N ALA A 25 1.17 3.11 16.77
CA ALA A 25 1.65 2.62 15.48
C ALA A 25 1.95 3.78 14.51
N TYR A 26 1.03 4.75 14.37
CA TYR A 26 1.25 5.92 13.51
C TYR A 26 2.38 6.82 14.00
N SER A 27 2.47 7.07 15.32
CA SER A 27 3.56 7.88 15.90
C SER A 27 4.93 7.25 15.65
N GLN A 28 5.04 5.93 15.69
CA GLN A 28 6.29 5.24 15.37
C GLN A 28 6.58 5.26 13.87
N CYS A 29 5.58 5.05 13.01
CA CYS A 29 5.72 5.21 11.56
C CYS A 29 6.29 6.57 11.16
N ASP A 30 5.76 7.67 11.72
CA ASP A 30 6.14 9.04 11.35
C ASP A 30 7.59 9.40 11.68
N LYS A 31 8.21 8.70 12.64
CA LYS A 31 9.63 8.93 13.00
C LYS A 31 10.60 8.45 11.92
N PHE A 32 10.21 7.47 11.11
CA PHE A 32 11.12 6.76 10.21
C PHE A 32 10.66 6.75 8.74
N SER A 33 9.40 7.10 8.46
CA SER A 33 8.81 7.09 7.13
C SER A 33 9.55 7.99 6.13
N SER A 34 10.14 9.11 6.57
CA SER A 34 10.88 10.02 5.69
C SER A 34 12.30 9.55 5.33
N PHE A 35 12.79 8.47 5.93
CA PHE A 35 14.20 8.05 5.79
C PHE A 35 14.37 6.58 5.39
N SER A 36 13.29 5.82 5.29
CA SER A 36 13.35 4.40 5.01
C SER A 36 12.13 3.94 4.19
N MET A 37 12.41 3.39 3.01
CA MET A 37 11.40 2.85 2.09
C MET A 37 10.49 1.80 2.77
N ILE A 38 11.05 0.95 3.63
CA ILE A 38 10.29 -0.06 4.38
C ILE A 38 9.31 0.59 5.39
N HIS A 39 9.72 1.64 6.09
CA HIS A 39 8.84 2.32 7.05
C HIS A 39 7.78 3.17 6.36
N ALA A 40 8.14 3.82 5.24
CA ALA A 40 7.18 4.50 4.38
C ALA A 40 6.11 3.52 3.87
N HIS A 41 6.54 2.34 3.40
CA HIS A 41 5.62 1.31 2.94
C HIS A 41 4.74 0.74 4.07
N GLY A 42 5.32 0.43 5.23
CA GLY A 42 4.57 -0.04 6.40
C GLY A 42 3.51 0.96 6.85
N LYS A 43 3.86 2.25 6.94
CA LYS A 43 2.90 3.33 7.22
C LYS A 43 1.77 3.38 6.19
N ALA A 44 2.13 3.37 4.91
CA ALA A 44 1.17 3.43 3.81
C ALA A 44 0.21 2.24 3.83
N PHE A 45 0.71 1.03 4.12
CA PHE A 45 -0.12 -0.16 4.26
C PHE A 45 -1.09 -0.07 5.45
N LEU A 46 -0.64 0.45 6.60
CA LEU A 46 -1.52 0.66 7.76
C LEU A 46 -2.63 1.68 7.47
N SER A 47 -2.27 2.83 6.89
CA SER A 47 -3.25 3.84 6.47
C SER A 47 -4.21 3.29 5.43
N PHE A 48 -3.73 2.51 4.46
CA PHE A 48 -4.57 1.79 3.49
C PHE A 48 -5.56 0.85 4.16
N LEU A 49 -5.09 -0.02 5.06
CA LEU A 49 -5.93 -1.00 5.74
C LEU A 49 -7.00 -0.31 6.58
N TYR A 50 -6.62 0.72 7.33
CA TYR A 50 -7.56 1.51 8.14
C TYR A 50 -8.59 2.24 7.26
N ALA A 51 -8.17 2.83 6.15
CA ALA A 51 -9.07 3.46 5.19
C ALA A 51 -10.05 2.46 4.57
N LEU A 52 -9.59 1.25 4.24
CA LEU A 52 -10.43 0.20 3.65
C LEU A 52 -11.45 -0.36 4.64
N LEU A 53 -11.10 -0.46 5.92
CA LEU A 53 -12.00 -0.96 6.97
C LEU A 53 -13.06 0.06 7.37
N THR A 54 -12.72 1.34 7.38
CA THR A 54 -13.65 2.43 7.79
C THR A 54 -14.47 2.95 6.62
N LEU A 55 -13.88 2.99 5.42
CA LEU A 55 -14.45 3.61 4.21
C LEU A 55 -14.86 5.07 4.40
N GLU A 56 -14.24 5.77 5.37
CA GLU A 56 -14.48 7.20 5.58
C GLU A 56 -13.54 8.03 4.71
N LYS A 57 -14.08 9.09 4.12
CA LYS A 57 -13.39 9.93 3.14
C LYS A 57 -12.05 10.47 3.66
N GLU A 58 -12.02 10.94 4.90
CA GLU A 58 -10.80 11.49 5.53
C GLU A 58 -9.67 10.45 5.59
N TYR A 59 -9.97 9.22 5.99
CA TYR A 59 -8.97 8.15 6.07
C TYR A 59 -8.56 7.65 4.68
N ILE A 60 -9.47 7.65 3.71
CA ILE A 60 -9.16 7.34 2.31
C ILE A 60 -8.18 8.37 1.73
N GLU A 61 -8.43 9.66 1.93
CA GLU A 61 -7.54 10.74 1.48
C GLU A 61 -6.15 10.63 2.14
N LYS A 62 -6.10 10.33 3.45
CA LYS A 62 -4.84 10.07 4.15
C LYS A 62 -4.11 8.85 3.58
N GLY A 63 -4.82 7.74 3.35
CA GLY A 63 -4.26 6.52 2.79
C GLY A 63 -3.69 6.72 1.39
N VAL A 64 -4.39 7.45 0.53
CA VAL A 64 -3.90 7.86 -0.80
C VAL A 64 -2.60 8.65 -0.69
N LYS A 65 -2.55 9.66 0.18
CA LYS A 65 -1.36 10.49 0.38
C LYS A 65 -0.15 9.66 0.85
N ASP A 66 -0.33 8.81 1.87
CA ASP A 66 0.77 7.98 2.39
C ASP A 66 1.28 6.97 1.32
N LEU A 67 0.38 6.45 0.46
CA LEU A 67 0.75 5.60 -0.68
C LEU A 67 1.54 6.36 -1.75
N GLU A 68 1.16 7.59 -2.08
CA GLU A 68 1.90 8.44 -3.02
C GLU A 68 3.31 8.77 -2.51
N GLU A 69 3.46 9.03 -1.20
CA GLU A 69 4.77 9.21 -0.57
C GLU A 69 5.64 7.96 -0.70
N SER A 70 5.08 6.78 -0.41
CA SER A 70 5.77 5.49 -0.57
C SER A 70 6.16 5.21 -2.03
N LEU A 71 5.28 5.51 -2.99
CA LEU A 71 5.56 5.40 -4.43
C LEU A 71 6.72 6.30 -4.85
N ASN A 72 6.77 7.54 -4.34
CA ASN A 72 7.86 8.46 -4.63
C ASN A 72 9.20 7.94 -4.10
N PHE A 73 9.23 7.34 -2.90
CA PHE A 73 10.42 6.65 -2.40
C PHE A 73 10.82 5.47 -3.29
N ALA A 74 9.89 4.53 -3.52
CA ALA A 74 10.16 3.35 -4.33
C ALA A 74 10.68 3.72 -5.72
N SER A 75 10.06 4.69 -6.40
CA SER A 75 10.45 5.12 -7.75
C SER A 75 11.90 5.62 -7.85
N LYS A 76 12.45 6.23 -6.79
CA LYS A 76 13.85 6.69 -6.75
C LYS A 76 14.86 5.55 -6.57
N HIS A 77 14.44 4.46 -5.95
CA HIS A 77 15.28 3.28 -5.65
C HIS A 77 15.04 2.13 -6.65
N ARG A 78 14.11 2.27 -7.58
CA ARG A 78 13.90 1.32 -8.67
C ARG A 78 15.05 1.37 -9.65
N LYS A 79 15.32 0.22 -10.28
CA LYS A 79 16.29 0.12 -11.37
C LYS A 79 15.87 1.03 -12.52
N SER A 80 16.74 1.94 -12.94
CA SER A 80 16.51 2.78 -14.12
C SER A 80 16.49 1.89 -15.36
N LYS A 81 15.29 1.57 -15.86
CA LYS A 81 15.12 0.79 -17.09
C LYS A 81 15.37 1.69 -18.27
N SER A 82 16.39 1.39 -19.07
CA SER A 82 16.53 2.01 -20.39
C SER A 82 15.26 1.68 -21.20
N ILE A 83 14.79 2.61 -22.04
CA ILE A 83 13.57 2.44 -22.87
C ILE A 83 13.62 1.11 -23.66
N VAL A 84 14.82 0.66 -24.05
CA VAL A 84 15.07 -0.61 -24.76
C VAL A 84 14.83 -1.85 -23.88
N GLU A 85 15.15 -1.79 -22.58
CA GLU A 85 14.90 -2.87 -21.60
C GLU A 85 13.41 -2.98 -21.23
N SER A 86 12.67 -1.87 -21.24
CA SER A 86 11.23 -1.85 -20.98
C SER A 86 10.43 -2.55 -22.08
N VAL A 87 10.84 -2.42 -23.35
CA VAL A 87 10.15 -3.07 -24.48
C VAL A 87 10.44 -4.57 -24.54
N THR A 88 11.65 -5.00 -24.18
CA THR A 88 12.04 -6.41 -24.17
C THR A 88 11.47 -7.19 -22.98
N SER A 89 11.37 -6.56 -21.80
CA SER A 89 10.80 -7.18 -20.59
C SER A 89 9.27 -7.35 -20.59
N PHE A 90 8.55 -6.72 -21.51
CA PHE A 90 7.11 -6.98 -21.70
C PHE A 90 6.83 -8.36 -22.30
N TRP A 91 7.77 -8.86 -23.13
CA TRP A 91 7.66 -10.16 -23.82
C TRP A 91 8.40 -11.29 -23.08
N TRP A 92 9.32 -10.94 -22.19
CA TRP A 92 10.19 -11.90 -21.48
C TRP A 92 10.21 -11.61 -19.99
N LYS A 93 10.12 -12.67 -19.16
CA LYS A 93 10.21 -12.52 -17.70
C LYS A 93 11.50 -11.78 -17.32
N PRO A 94 11.41 -10.69 -16.51
CA PRO A 94 12.59 -10.01 -16.01
C PRO A 94 13.46 -10.98 -15.22
N ASP A 95 14.76 -10.96 -15.50
CA ASP A 95 15.73 -11.76 -14.76
C ASP A 95 16.00 -11.12 -13.40
N ALA A 96 15.45 -11.73 -12.34
CA ALA A 96 15.57 -11.25 -10.96
C ALA A 96 17.03 -11.23 -10.47
N SER A 97 17.92 -12.03 -11.07
CA SER A 97 19.35 -12.05 -10.70
C SER A 97 20.09 -10.77 -11.07
N LYS A 98 19.47 -9.91 -11.89
CA LYS A 98 20.03 -8.63 -12.34
C LYS A 98 19.65 -7.44 -11.45
N TYR A 99 18.92 -7.68 -10.36
CA TYR A 99 18.51 -6.66 -9.41
C TYR A 99 19.28 -6.86 -8.11
N THR A 100 19.66 -5.75 -7.49
CA THR A 100 20.02 -5.79 -6.06
C THR A 100 18.77 -6.04 -5.23
N ASP A 101 18.95 -6.55 -4.00
CA ASP A 101 17.83 -6.77 -3.07
C ASP A 101 17.00 -5.50 -2.85
N GLU A 102 17.68 -4.34 -2.81
CA GLU A 102 17.02 -3.04 -2.63
C GLU A 102 16.19 -2.62 -3.85
N GLU A 103 16.72 -2.79 -5.06
CA GLU A 103 15.98 -2.49 -6.30
C GLU A 103 14.80 -3.44 -6.49
N LEU A 104 14.97 -4.73 -6.17
CA LEU A 104 13.90 -5.72 -6.24
C LEU A 104 12.78 -5.38 -5.25
N HIS A 105 13.15 -4.98 -4.03
CA HIS A 105 12.18 -4.55 -3.01
C HIS A 105 11.47 -3.25 -3.43
N ALA A 106 12.17 -2.31 -4.06
CA ALA A 106 11.58 -1.10 -4.60
C ALA A 106 10.57 -1.38 -5.74
N GLU A 107 10.88 -2.31 -6.65
CA GLU A 107 9.93 -2.75 -7.69
C GLU A 107 8.68 -3.40 -7.09
N LEU A 108 8.83 -4.23 -6.04
CA LEU A 108 7.72 -4.87 -5.34
C LEU A 108 6.82 -3.85 -4.64
N ILE A 109 7.40 -2.98 -3.80
CA ILE A 109 6.66 -1.93 -3.09
C ILE A 109 5.94 -1.03 -4.09
N TYR A 110 6.59 -0.68 -5.20
CA TYR A 110 5.95 0.13 -6.24
C TYR A 110 4.71 -0.55 -6.81
N ALA A 111 4.76 -1.86 -7.09
CA ALA A 111 3.60 -2.62 -7.57
C ALA A 111 2.49 -2.70 -6.51
N GLU A 112 2.83 -3.03 -5.27
CA GLU A 112 1.88 -3.13 -4.15
C GLU A 112 1.16 -1.80 -3.89
N CYS A 113 1.89 -0.69 -3.85
CA CYS A 113 1.29 0.63 -3.66
C CYS A 113 0.35 1.02 -4.79
N ASN A 114 0.64 0.68 -6.05
CA ASN A 114 -0.28 0.94 -7.16
C ASN A 114 -1.58 0.13 -7.04
N ILE A 115 -1.50 -1.13 -6.60
CA ILE A 115 -2.67 -1.97 -6.36
C ILE A 115 -3.53 -1.36 -5.23
N MET A 116 -2.90 -0.99 -4.11
CA MET A 116 -3.59 -0.36 -2.99
C MET A 116 -4.25 0.98 -3.39
N LEU A 117 -3.56 1.80 -4.19
CA LEU A 117 -4.10 3.06 -4.70
C LEU A 117 -5.34 2.84 -5.59
N GLY A 118 -5.29 1.81 -6.46
CA GLY A 118 -6.44 1.41 -7.27
C GLY A 118 -7.63 0.98 -6.42
N LEU A 119 -7.39 0.19 -5.35
CA LEU A 119 -8.42 -0.21 -4.41
C LEU A 119 -9.02 0.98 -3.67
N LEU A 120 -8.23 1.89 -3.12
CA LEU A 120 -8.75 3.09 -2.44
C LEU A 120 -9.51 4.01 -3.39
N THR A 121 -9.06 4.14 -4.63
CA THR A 121 -9.77 4.94 -5.65
C THR A 121 -11.13 4.30 -5.98
N PHE A 122 -11.17 2.98 -6.12
CA PHE A 122 -12.41 2.24 -6.38
C PHE A 122 -13.39 2.33 -5.20
N PHE A 123 -12.93 2.09 -3.97
CA PHE A 123 -13.79 2.13 -2.78
C PHE A 123 -14.07 3.54 -2.28
N GLY A 124 -13.24 4.52 -2.62
CA GLY A 124 -13.48 5.94 -2.34
C GLY A 124 -14.60 6.54 -3.20
N ASP A 125 -14.96 5.89 -4.32
CA ASP A 125 -16.11 6.29 -5.11
C ASP A 125 -17.42 5.95 -4.38
N GLN A 126 -18.06 7.00 -3.87
CA GLN A 126 -19.35 6.90 -3.17
C GLN A 126 -20.46 6.27 -4.04
N SER A 127 -20.37 6.35 -5.37
CA SER A 127 -21.33 5.72 -6.27
C SER A 127 -21.22 4.19 -6.19
N ILE A 128 -20.01 3.65 -6.18
CA ILE A 128 -19.74 2.21 -6.09
C ILE A 128 -20.17 1.68 -4.72
N LEU A 129 -19.89 2.43 -3.65
CA LEU A 129 -20.37 2.08 -2.31
C LEU A 129 -21.89 2.09 -2.21
N SER A 130 -22.56 3.07 -2.83
CA SER A 130 -24.02 3.16 -2.86
C SER A 130 -24.63 1.99 -3.65
N LEU A 131 -24.02 1.58 -4.76
CA LEU A 131 -24.42 0.41 -5.52
C LEU A 131 -24.28 -0.88 -4.71
N LEU A 132 -23.16 -1.06 -4.00
CA LEU A 132 -22.92 -2.22 -3.14
C LEU A 132 -23.96 -2.29 -2.01
N LYS A 133 -24.21 -1.17 -1.32
CA LYS A 133 -25.24 -1.07 -0.27
C LYS A 133 -26.63 -1.39 -0.82
N GLY A 134 -26.94 -0.90 -2.02
CA GLY A 134 -28.19 -1.21 -2.73
C GLY A 134 -28.33 -2.70 -3.02
N ALA A 135 -27.29 -3.34 -3.56
CA ALA A 135 -27.27 -4.76 -3.86
C ALA A 135 -27.45 -5.64 -2.61
N ILE A 136 -26.74 -5.33 -1.52
CA ILE A 136 -26.88 -6.04 -0.23
C ILE A 136 -28.33 -5.93 0.26
N LYS A 137 -28.90 -4.71 0.29
CA LYS A 137 -30.28 -4.49 0.71
C LYS A 137 -31.29 -5.28 -0.13
N MET A 138 -31.09 -5.37 -1.44
CA MET A 138 -31.93 -6.17 -2.33
C MET A 138 -31.84 -7.66 -2.01
N THR A 139 -30.63 -8.18 -1.77
CA THR A 139 -30.47 -9.60 -1.38
C THR A 139 -31.14 -9.88 -0.04
N THR A 140 -30.98 -9.03 0.97
CA THR A 140 -31.63 -9.17 2.27
C THR A 140 -33.14 -9.08 2.17
N ALA A 141 -33.67 -8.18 1.34
CA ALA A 141 -35.12 -8.06 1.10
C ALA A 141 -35.70 -9.28 0.36
N ASN A 142 -34.91 -9.91 -0.52
CA ASN A 142 -35.34 -11.06 -1.30
C ASN A 142 -35.14 -12.40 -0.56
N SER A 143 -34.23 -12.47 0.41
CA SER A 143 -33.95 -13.66 1.22
C SER A 143 -34.86 -13.80 2.45
N GLY A 144 -36.10 -13.27 2.39
CA GLY A 144 -37.05 -13.19 3.50
C GLY A 144 -37.03 -14.36 4.49
N LEU A 145 -36.29 -14.15 5.57
CA LEU A 145 -36.67 -14.46 6.94
C LEU A 145 -37.16 -13.16 7.58
#